data_AF-A0A1G6MAQ7-F1
#
_entry.id   AF-A0A1G6MAQ7-F1
#
_cell.length_a   1.000
_cell.length_b   1.000
_cell.length_c   1.000
_cell.angle_alpha   90.00
_cell.angle_beta   90.00
_cell.angle_gamma   90.00
#
_symmetry.space_group_name_H-M   'P 1'
#
loop_
_entity.id
_entity.type
_entity.pdbx_description
1 polymer ?
#
loop_
_entity_poly.entity_id
_entity_poly.type
_entity_poly.pdbx_seq_one_letter_code
_entity_poly.pdbx_strand_id
1 'polypeptide(L)' 'MKNLLIFSCNSLVGTKNHFGRYYDECASRGMRHNRALKAVARKRLGVIYAVMRDRVPYEEPPSDADVEKSPVTA' A
#
# COMPACT_ATOMS: atom_id res chain seq x y z
N MET A 1 17.56 4.29 -11.54
CA MET A 1 16.15 3.83 -11.45
C MET A 1 15.61 3.66 -10.02
N LYS A 2 16.43 3.38 -8.99
CA LYS A 2 15.92 3.09 -7.62
C LYS A 2 15.36 4.32 -6.88
N ASN A 3 15.93 5.50 -7.12
CA ASN A 3 15.51 6.73 -6.43
C ASN A 3 14.16 7.25 -6.90
N LEU A 4 13.80 7.04 -8.17
CA LEU A 4 12.53 7.48 -8.73
C LEU A 4 11.34 6.74 -8.11
N LEU A 5 11.46 5.41 -7.93
CA LEU A 5 10.42 4.62 -7.30
C LEU A 5 10.24 4.98 -5.82
N ILE A 6 11.34 5.19 -5.10
CA ILE A 6 11.29 5.65 -3.71
C ILE A 6 10.63 7.03 -3.63
N PHE A 7 11.00 7.96 -4.51
CA PHE A 7 10.40 9.28 -4.58
C PHE A 7 8.90 9.22 -4.84
N SER A 8 8.46 8.36 -5.77
CA SER A 8 7.02 8.16 -6.02
C SER A 8 6.26 7.58 -4.82
N CYS A 9 6.94 6.89 -3.90
CA CYS A 9 6.30 6.36 -2.69
C CYS A 9 6.10 7.43 -1.61
N ASN A 10 6.78 8.59 -1.68
CA ASN A 10 6.54 9.68 -0.74
C ASN A 10 5.10 10.20 -0.82
N SER A 11 4.53 10.28 -2.03
CA SER A 11 3.14 10.71 -2.24
C SER A 11 2.10 9.72 -1.68
N LEU A 12 2.51 8.48 -1.35
CA LEU A 12 1.63 7.46 -0.77
C LEU A 12 1.62 7.53 0.77
N VAL A 13 2.61 8.19 1.38
CA VAL A 13 2.69 8.35 2.83
C VAL A 13 1.54 9.23 3.33
N GLY A 14 0.82 8.77 4.37
CA GLY A 14 -0.30 9.50 4.95
C GLY A 14 -1.61 9.45 4.14
N THR A 15 -1.66 8.64 3.07
CA THR A 15 -2.89 8.39 2.32
C THR A 15 -3.65 7.18 2.89
N LYS A 16 -4.98 7.15 2.73
CA LYS A 16 -5.82 6.03 3.21
C LYS A 16 -5.75 4.77 2.34
N ASN A 17 -4.92 4.77 1.30
CA ASN A 17 -4.74 3.62 0.43
C ASN A 17 -3.92 2.50 1.12
N HIS A 18 -3.97 1.30 0.54
CA HIS A 18 -3.29 0.10 1.01
C HIS A 18 -1.77 0.30 1.19
N PHE A 19 -1.14 1.14 0.37
CA PHE A 19 0.30 1.42 0.49
C PHE A 19 0.63 2.39 1.63
N GLY A 20 -0.23 3.38 1.89
CA GLY A 20 -0.13 4.32 3.00
C GLY A 20 -0.37 3.63 4.34
N ARG A 21 -1.38 2.77 4.43
CA ARG A 21 -1.59 1.92 5.62
C ARG A 21 -0.42 0.98 5.87
N TYR A 22 0.10 0.35 4.81
CA TYR A 22 1.29 -0.50 4.94
C TYR A 22 2.55 0.30 5.34
N TYR A 23 2.66 1.56 4.93
CA TYR A 23 3.69 2.47 5.41
C TYR A 23 3.52 2.74 6.92
N ASP A 24 2.30 3.05 7.36
CA ASP A 24 1.99 3.34 8.77
C ASP A 24 2.23 2.12 9.65
N GLU A 25 1.90 0.91 9.18
CA GLU A 25 2.26 -0.36 9.84
C GLU A 25 3.78 -0.56 9.93
N CYS A 26 4.53 -0.20 8.89
CA CYS A 26 5.98 -0.26 8.95
C CYS A 26 6.56 0.77 9.93
N ALA A 27 5.97 1.97 9.98
CA ALA A 27 6.38 3.03 10.89
C ALA A 27 6.03 2.70 12.35
N SER A 28 4.86 2.12 12.62
CA SER A 28 4.42 1.71 13.97
C SER A 28 5.29 0.59 14.55
N ARG A 29 5.90 -0.25 13.70
CA ARG A 29 6.95 -1.21 14.08
C ARG A 29 8.30 -0.58 14.41
N GLY A 30 8.42 0.75 14.41
CA GLY A 30 9.64 1.49 14.71
C GLY A 30 10.65 1.54 13.55
N MET A 31 10.24 1.27 12.30
CA MET A 31 11.16 1.42 11.17
C MET A 31 11.44 2.88 10.85
N ARG A 32 12.71 3.22 10.64
CA ARG A 32 13.11 4.53 10.09
C ARG A 32 12.40 4.78 8.75
N HIS A 33 11.99 6.01 8.51
CA HIS A 33 11.29 6.48 7.29
C HIS A 33 11.86 5.90 5.98
N ASN A 34 13.18 6.01 5.77
CA ASN A 34 13.86 5.47 4.58
C ASN A 34 13.71 3.95 4.40
N ARG A 35 13.58 3.20 5.50
CA ARG A 35 13.38 1.75 5.48
C ARG A 35 11.93 1.40 5.17
N ALA A 36 10.98 2.13 5.77
CA ALA A 36 9.56 2.01 5.46
C ALA A 36 9.27 2.32 3.98
N LEU A 37 9.82 3.41 3.43
CA LEU A 37 9.70 3.74 2.01
C LEU A 37 10.26 2.64 1.10
N LYS A 38 11.40 2.05 1.46
CA LYS A 38 11.97 0.92 0.72
C LYS A 38 11.11 -0.35 0.81
N ALA A 39 10.34 -0.54 1.88
CA ALA A 39 9.40 -1.65 1.99
C ALA A 39 8.18 -1.42 1.08
N VAL A 40 7.61 -0.21 1.12
CA VAL A 40 6.49 0.20 0.25
C VAL A 40 6.88 0.11 -1.23
N ALA A 41 8.06 0.60 -1.61
CA ALA A 41 8.56 0.53 -2.98
C ALA A 41 8.69 -0.91 -3.49
N ARG A 42 9.10 -1.85 -2.63
CA ARG A 42 9.16 -3.29 -2.98
C ARG A 42 7.75 -3.87 -3.17
N LYS A 43 6.81 -3.54 -2.27
CA LYS A 43 5.42 -3.99 -2.38
C LYS A 43 4.77 -3.46 -3.67
N ARG A 44 4.99 -2.18 -3.98
CA ARG A 44 4.49 -1.53 -5.20
C ARG A 44 5.09 -2.11 -6.48
N LEU A 45 6.38 -2.45 -6.47
CA LEU A 45 7.02 -3.14 -7.59
C LEU A 45 6.40 -4.53 -7.83
N GLY A 46 6.08 -5.27 -6.76
CA GLY A 46 5.39 -6.56 -6.88
C GLY A 46 4.03 -6.42 -7.57
N VAL A 47 3.27 -5.38 -7.22
CA VAL A 47 1.99 -5.08 -7.86
C VAL A 47 2.15 -4.69 -9.32
N ILE A 48 3.06 -3.76 -9.64
CA ILE A 48 3.32 -3.36 -11.04
C ILE A 48 3.70 -4.59 -11.87
N TYR A 49 4.55 -5.45 -11.33
CA TYR A 49 4.96 -6.67 -11.98
C TYR A 49 3.80 -7.66 -12.16
N ALA A 50 2.94 -7.84 -11.17
CA ALA A 50 1.74 -8.68 -11.29
C ALA A 50 0.78 -8.16 -12.36
N VAL A 51 0.52 -6.85 -12.40
CA VAL A 51 -0.30 -6.22 -13.45
C VAL A 51 0.30 -6.45 -14.83
N MET A 52 1.63 -6.30 -14.97
CA MET A 52 2.31 -6.56 -16.24
C MET A 52 2.28 -8.04 -16.65
N ARG A 53 2.38 -8.96 -15.67
CA ARG A 53 2.39 -10.40 -15.89
C ARG A 53 0.99 -10.91 -16.26
N ASP A 54 0.01 -10.60 -15.44
CA ASP A 54 -1.33 -11.17 -15.49
C ASP A 54 -2.26 -10.34 -16.41
N ARG A 55 -1.84 -9.12 -16.79
CA ARG A 55 -2.60 -8.14 -17.59
C ARG A 55 -3.96 -7.77 -16.98
N VAL A 56 -4.13 -8.03 -15.68
CA VAL A 56 -5.30 -7.64 -14.90
C VAL A 56 -4.99 -6.36 -14.15
N PRO A 57 -5.89 -5.36 -14.14
CA PRO A 57 -5.74 -4.17 -13.31
C PRO A 57 -5.59 -4.51 -11.84
N TYR A 58 -4.82 -3.71 -11.11
CA TYR A 58 -4.70 -3.88 -9.66
C TYR A 58 -6.00 -3.51 -8.97
N GLU A 59 -6.58 -4.46 -8.24
CA GLU A 59 -7.68 -4.23 -7.31
C GLU A 59 -7.13 -4.05 -5.90
N GLU A 60 -7.57 -2.99 -5.22
CA GLU A 60 -7.14 -2.73 -3.85
C GLU A 60 -7.79 -3.77 -2.92
N PRO A 61 -7.00 -4.51 -2.12
CA PRO A 61 -7.58 -5.50 -1.23
C PRO A 61 -8.52 -4.80 -0.24
N PRO A 62 -9.68 -5.42 0.07
CA PRO A 62 -10.63 -4.84 0.99
C PRO A 62 -9.90 -4.55 2.29
N SER A 63 -10.04 -3.30 2.71
CA SER A 63 -9.37 -2.83 3.89
C SER A 63 -10.19 -3.31 5.08
N ASP A 64 -9.58 -3.97 6.07
CA ASP A 64 -10.30 -4.47 7.26
C ASP A 64 -10.99 -3.34 8.08
N ALA A 65 -10.87 -2.09 7.63
CA ALA A 65 -11.57 -0.93 8.18
C ALA A 65 -12.97 -0.68 7.59
N ASP A 66 -13.36 -1.39 6.51
CA ASP A 66 -14.66 -1.22 5.86
C ASP A 66 -15.66 -2.33 6.25
N VAL A 67 -15.48 -2.97 7.42
CA VAL A 67 -16.57 -3.72 8.08
C VAL A 67 -17.58 -2.73 8.65
N GLU A 68 -18.26 -1.99 7.76
CA GLU A 68 -19.49 -1.29 8.08
C GLU A 68 -20.61 -2.34 8.12
N LYS A 69 -20.82 -2.83 9.34
CA LYS A 69 -22.03 -3.50 9.87
C LYS A 69 -23.24 -3.35 8.95
N SER A 70 -23.60 -4.40 8.22
CA SER A 70 -24.91 -4.48 7.57
C SER A 70 -26.00 -4.21 8.62
N PRO A 71 -26.92 -3.25 8.39
CA PRO A 71 -28.15 -3.24 9.15
C PRO A 71 -28.98 -4.41 8.64
N VAL A 72 -29.11 -5.44 9.49
CA VAL A 72 -30.22 -6.39 9.38
C VAL A 72 -31.48 -5.58 9.64
N THR A 73 -32.24 -5.27 8.58
CA THR A 73 -33.63 -4.81 8.70
C THR A 73 -34.55 -6.02 8.60
N ALA A 74 -35.43 -6.10 9.61
CA ALA A 74 -36.42 -7.13 9.88
C ALA A 74 -37.49 -7.28 8.80
#